data_AF-A0A0K0F695-F1
#
_entry.id   AF-A0A0K0F695-F1
#
_cell.length_a   1.000
_cell.length_b   1.000
_cell.length_c   1.000
_cell.angle_alpha   90.00
_cell.angle_beta   90.00
_cell.angle_gamma   90.00
#
_symmetry.space_group_name_H-M   'P 1'
#
loop_
_entity.id
_entity.type
_entity.pdbx_description
1 polymer ?
#
loop_
_entity_poly.entity_id
_entity_poly.type
_entity_poly.pdbx_seq_one_letter_code
_entity_poly.pdbx_strand_id
1 'polypeptide(L)'
;MPSTRLVKRNWDEDVIYHIQFPRMGCIPQSSPFALKLETWLRATKLKYHNVSNNLTIFSHKGQIPFIELNGRQIADSNSIIEFLKEKYNVDIDSSLSEEQQATGRAIRLLAEESVFRVLMYNRSKYNDWLIKSEGFGDVVTGLKKKFLSKVGLKMLKRKLESKCQAHGIGRNKEHEVEEILKGDLKALSVLLAEKQYFFGDKFTTIDATVFGQLAQIYYTPILNKEAIVKFMDDETTNLVEFIKRVKEAYWSDWDELLKTKKQNLTDPDVPVKVKKEKKPKKEKSKKEDKKILVEDTDGGKEETKGEESKTDEKKESEKDEKKDAEAAENDTQTSKDEVKTEVVEDEKKEEKASE
;
A
#
# COMPACT_ATOMS: atom_id res chain seq x y z
N MET A 1 15.04 6.60 23.46
CA MET A 1 14.02 6.62 24.53
C MET A 1 12.99 5.53 24.25
N PRO A 2 12.56 4.73 25.24
CA PRO A 2 11.45 3.80 25.09
C PRO A 2 10.15 4.53 24.70
N SER A 3 9.32 3.91 23.86
CA SER A 3 8.03 4.49 23.47
C SER A 3 7.09 4.56 24.68
N THR A 4 6.43 5.70 24.90
CA THR A 4 5.47 5.87 26.01
C THR A 4 4.18 5.06 25.83
N ARG A 5 3.98 4.45 24.66
CA ARG A 5 2.76 3.71 24.27
C ARG A 5 3.07 2.31 23.72
N LEU A 6 3.87 1.53 24.44
CA LEU A 6 4.07 0.12 24.10
C LEU A 6 2.81 -0.71 24.34
N VAL A 7 2.53 -1.61 23.40
CA VAL A 7 1.51 -2.67 23.49
C VAL A 7 1.96 -3.73 24.49
N LYS A 8 3.21 -4.19 24.38
CA LYS A 8 3.83 -5.15 25.29
C LYS A 8 4.76 -4.39 26.26
N ARG A 9 4.24 -4.12 27.47
CA ARG A 9 4.97 -3.35 28.48
C ARG A 9 6.08 -4.13 29.18
N ASN A 10 5.81 -5.41 29.47
CA ASN A 10 6.77 -6.32 30.08
C ASN A 10 7.42 -7.11 28.95
N TRP A 11 8.25 -6.43 28.15
CA TRP A 11 8.98 -7.03 27.05
C TRP A 11 10.25 -7.70 27.57
N ASP A 12 10.63 -8.79 26.91
CA ASP A 12 11.89 -9.47 27.12
C ASP A 12 12.95 -8.87 26.18
N GLU A 13 14.19 -8.77 26.65
CA GLU A 13 15.29 -8.21 25.86
C GLU A 13 15.57 -9.05 24.61
N ASP A 14 15.82 -8.36 23.50
CA ASP A 14 16.09 -8.89 22.16
C ASP A 14 15.00 -9.81 21.60
N VAL A 15 13.78 -9.71 22.13
CA VAL A 15 12.60 -10.37 21.58
C VAL A 15 11.81 -9.40 20.70
N ILE A 16 11.62 -9.78 19.43
CA ILE A 16 10.82 -9.01 18.48
C ILE A 16 9.34 -9.31 18.75
N TYR A 17 8.58 -8.34 19.26
CA TYR A 17 7.13 -8.44 19.30
C TYR A 17 6.55 -7.88 18.01
N HIS A 18 6.00 -8.75 17.17
CA HIS A 18 5.37 -8.39 15.90
C HIS A 18 3.88 -8.10 16.11
N ILE A 19 3.50 -6.83 16.09
CA ILE A 19 2.12 -6.39 16.28
C ILE A 19 1.41 -6.35 14.94
N GLN A 20 0.36 -7.17 14.82
CA GLN A 20 -0.41 -7.34 13.60
C GLN A 20 -1.88 -7.66 13.88
N PHE A 21 -2.68 -7.84 12.82
CA PHE A 21 -4.09 -8.18 12.99
C PHE A 21 -4.27 -9.58 13.60
N PRO A 22 -5.44 -9.87 14.20
CA PRO A 22 -5.85 -11.25 14.48
C PRO A 22 -5.71 -12.16 13.25
N ARG A 23 -5.43 -13.45 13.46
CA ARG A 23 -5.48 -14.43 12.37
C ARG A 23 -6.90 -14.50 11.77
N MET A 24 -7.01 -14.80 10.48
CA MET A 24 -8.30 -14.90 9.77
C MET A 24 -8.61 -16.31 9.27
N GLY A 25 -9.84 -16.50 8.81
CA GLY A 25 -10.39 -17.65 8.07
C GLY A 25 -9.53 -18.22 6.96
N CYS A 26 -9.24 -17.37 5.99
CA CYS A 26 -8.71 -17.76 4.68
C CYS A 26 -7.20 -17.49 4.50
N ILE A 27 -6.60 -16.69 5.37
CA ILE A 27 -5.19 -16.32 5.30
C ILE A 27 -4.66 -15.97 6.71
N PRO A 28 -3.40 -16.29 7.06
CA PRO A 28 -2.88 -15.99 8.38
C PRO A 28 -2.87 -14.50 8.70
N GLN A 29 -2.68 -13.64 7.68
CA GLN A 29 -2.60 -12.19 7.87
C GLN A 29 -3.42 -11.43 6.83
N SER A 30 -4.26 -10.51 7.31
CA SER A 30 -5.13 -9.68 6.46
C SER A 30 -4.39 -8.52 5.79
N SER A 31 -3.27 -8.08 6.37
CA SER A 31 -2.42 -7.06 5.77
C SER A 31 -1.33 -7.75 4.94
N PRO A 32 -1.19 -7.43 3.64
CA PRO A 32 -0.09 -7.98 2.84
C PRO A 32 1.28 -7.59 3.40
N PHE A 33 1.41 -6.40 3.98
CA PHE A 33 2.64 -5.92 4.61
C PHE A 33 2.99 -6.74 5.87
N ALA A 34 1.99 -7.19 6.64
CA ALA A 34 2.20 -8.04 7.80
C ALA A 34 2.58 -9.46 7.38
N LEU A 35 1.95 -9.98 6.32
CA LEU A 35 2.30 -11.27 5.74
C LEU A 35 3.74 -11.27 5.19
N LYS A 36 4.12 -10.19 4.48
CA LYS A 36 5.50 -9.95 4.02
C LYS A 36 6.48 -10.00 5.19
N LEU A 37 6.25 -9.19 6.23
CA LEU A 37 7.16 -9.09 7.37
C LEU A 37 7.29 -10.42 8.11
N GLU A 38 6.18 -11.12 8.35
CA GLU A 38 6.23 -12.43 9.03
C GLU A 38 6.94 -13.49 8.17
N THR A 39 6.74 -13.48 6.85
CA THR A 39 7.47 -14.38 5.93
C THR A 39 8.97 -14.10 5.97
N TRP A 40 9.37 -12.82 5.99
CA TRP A 40 10.77 -12.42 6.08
C TRP A 40 11.40 -12.81 7.43
N LEU A 41 10.68 -12.63 8.55
CA LEU A 41 11.12 -13.08 9.88
C LEU A 41 11.33 -14.60 9.93
N ARG A 42 10.42 -15.36 9.30
CA ARG A 42 10.54 -16.83 9.16
C ARG A 42 11.75 -17.22 8.32
N ALA A 43 11.97 -16.56 7.19
CA ALA A 43 13.11 -16.83 6.30
C ALA A 43 14.47 -16.54 6.95
N THR A 44 14.56 -15.47 7.74
CA THR A 44 15.77 -15.08 8.50
C THR A 44 15.94 -15.85 9.81
N LYS A 45 14.93 -16.63 10.22
CA LYS A 45 14.91 -17.40 11.48
C LYS A 45 15.12 -16.52 12.73
N LEU A 46 14.83 -15.22 12.63
CA LEU A 46 14.85 -14.35 13.80
C LEU A 46 13.74 -14.78 14.77
N LYS A 47 14.02 -14.74 16.07
CA LYS A 47 13.01 -15.04 17.09
C LYS A 47 12.03 -13.88 17.21
N TYR A 48 10.74 -14.17 17.07
CA TYR A 48 9.68 -13.18 17.22
C TYR A 48 8.44 -13.79 17.88
N HIS A 49 7.60 -12.94 18.46
CA HIS A 49 6.26 -13.32 18.95
C HIS A 49 5.21 -12.44 18.29
N ASN A 50 4.16 -13.06 17.76
CA ASN A 50 3.03 -12.35 17.22
C ASN A 50 2.12 -11.82 18.32
N VAL A 51 1.72 -10.56 18.20
CA VAL A 51 0.84 -9.88 19.13
C VAL A 51 -0.37 -9.32 18.37
N SER A 52 -1.56 -9.73 18.79
CA SER A 52 -2.80 -9.22 18.22
C SER A 52 -3.00 -7.74 18.55
N ASN A 53 -3.22 -6.91 17.53
CA ASN A 53 -3.60 -5.51 17.69
C ASN A 53 -5.09 -5.32 18.09
N ASN A 54 -5.83 -6.43 18.25
CA ASN A 54 -7.27 -6.45 18.57
C ASN A 54 -8.14 -5.64 17.60
N LEU A 55 -7.71 -5.47 16.34
CA LEU A 55 -8.34 -4.63 15.31
C LEU A 55 -8.39 -3.13 15.64
N THR A 56 -7.83 -2.70 16.76
CA THR A 56 -7.99 -1.32 17.29
C THR A 56 -6.68 -0.58 17.47
N ILE A 57 -5.57 -1.29 17.60
CA ILE A 57 -4.27 -0.69 17.90
C ILE A 57 -3.48 -0.56 16.61
N PHE A 58 -2.89 0.62 16.43
CA PHE A 58 -2.02 0.95 15.30
C PHE A 58 -0.74 1.58 15.85
N SER A 59 0.32 1.58 15.05
CA SER A 59 1.56 2.27 15.41
C SER A 59 1.35 3.77 15.61
N HIS A 60 2.38 4.47 16.09
CA HIS A 60 2.43 5.92 16.14
C HIS A 60 2.21 6.59 14.76
N LYS A 61 2.46 5.87 13.65
CA LYS A 61 2.15 6.30 12.28
C LYS A 61 0.76 5.90 11.78
N GLY A 62 -0.05 5.23 12.61
CA GLY A 62 -1.37 4.74 12.21
C GLY A 62 -1.35 3.55 11.25
N GLN A 63 -0.23 2.79 11.20
CA GLN A 63 0.01 1.68 10.27
C GLN A 63 0.15 0.33 10.98
N ILE A 64 -0.09 -0.76 10.23
CA ILE A 64 0.16 -2.16 10.57
C ILE A 64 0.87 -2.81 9.37
N PRO A 65 1.90 -3.66 9.56
CA PRO A 65 2.46 -4.10 10.84
C PRO A 65 3.32 -3.03 11.52
N PHE A 66 3.62 -3.27 12.79
CA PHE A 66 4.75 -2.65 13.48
C PHE A 66 5.37 -3.64 14.45
N ILE A 67 6.61 -3.39 14.87
CA ILE A 67 7.26 -4.18 15.92
C ILE A 67 7.50 -3.35 17.18
N GLU A 68 7.62 -4.05 18.30
CA GLU A 68 8.20 -3.54 19.54
C GLU A 68 9.42 -4.39 19.87
N LEU A 69 10.57 -3.73 20.04
CA LEU A 69 11.85 -4.36 20.37
C LEU A 69 12.62 -3.47 21.35
N ASN A 70 13.07 -4.05 22.46
CA ASN A 70 13.85 -3.34 23.50
C ASN A 70 13.20 -2.00 23.91
N GLY A 71 11.88 -2.04 24.09
CA GLY A 71 11.06 -0.89 24.47
C GLY A 71 10.88 0.18 23.38
N ARG A 72 11.33 -0.05 22.15
CA ARG A 72 11.15 0.88 21.01
C ARG A 72 10.10 0.34 20.05
N GLN A 73 9.31 1.24 19.47
CA GLN A 73 8.34 0.90 18.44
C GLN A 73 8.88 1.29 17.07
N ILE A 74 8.82 0.38 16.11
CA ILE A 74 9.25 0.61 14.73
C ILE A 74 8.10 0.20 13.82
N ALA A 75 7.66 1.14 12.98
CA ALA A 75 6.51 0.97 12.09
C ALA A 75 6.96 0.92 10.62
N ASP A 76 6.07 0.44 9.75
CA ASP A 76 6.30 0.19 8.31
C ASP A 76 7.19 -1.03 8.03
N SER A 77 6.69 -1.99 7.24
CA SER A 77 7.37 -3.27 7.03
C SER A 77 8.73 -3.14 6.35
N ASN A 78 8.90 -2.16 5.44
CA ASN A 78 10.20 -1.93 4.80
C ASN A 78 11.20 -1.39 5.82
N SER A 79 10.81 -0.36 6.57
CA SER A 79 11.63 0.26 7.61
C SER A 79 12.01 -0.73 8.72
N ILE A 80 11.09 -1.63 9.07
CA ILE A 80 11.34 -2.69 10.06
C ILE A 80 12.39 -3.67 9.54
N ILE A 81 12.27 -4.13 8.29
CA ILE A 81 13.22 -5.07 7.69
C ILE A 81 14.62 -4.45 7.67
N GLU A 82 14.77 -3.22 7.18
CA GLU A 82 16.07 -2.54 7.14
C GLU A 82 16.69 -2.41 8.54
N PHE A 83 15.89 -2.01 9.53
CA PHE A 83 16.35 -1.93 10.92
C PHE A 83 16.81 -3.29 11.46
N LEU A 84 16.08 -4.38 11.17
CA LEU A 84 16.40 -5.72 11.67
C LEU A 84 17.64 -6.30 10.98
N LYS A 85 17.82 -6.04 9.68
CA LYS A 85 19.04 -6.40 8.95
C LYS A 85 20.27 -5.81 9.62
N GLU A 86 20.24 -4.50 9.89
CA GLU A 86 21.34 -3.80 10.55
C GLU A 86 21.55 -4.29 12.00
N LYS A 87 20.47 -4.38 12.78
CA LYS A 87 20.52 -4.72 14.21
C LYS A 87 21.05 -6.14 14.46
N TYR A 88 20.71 -7.10 13.60
CA TYR A 88 21.06 -8.52 13.79
C TYR A 88 22.07 -9.06 12.76
N ASN A 89 22.54 -8.22 11.84
CA ASN A 89 23.45 -8.60 10.75
C ASN A 89 22.92 -9.79 9.90
N VAL A 90 21.64 -9.72 9.51
CA VAL A 90 20.94 -10.77 8.75
C VAL A 90 20.42 -10.22 7.41
N ASP A 91 21.31 -10.02 6.46
CA ASP A 91 20.93 -9.55 5.14
C ASP A 91 20.83 -10.69 4.10
N ILE A 92 19.60 -11.13 3.85
CA ILE A 92 19.28 -12.14 2.82
C ILE A 92 19.40 -11.59 1.39
N ASP A 93 19.59 -10.28 1.23
CA ASP A 93 19.78 -9.63 -0.07
C ASP A 93 21.26 -9.35 -0.37
N SER A 94 22.18 -9.75 0.52
CA SER A 94 23.62 -9.44 0.43
C SER A 94 24.32 -9.94 -0.83
N SER A 95 23.75 -10.92 -1.54
CA SER A 95 24.29 -11.42 -2.81
C SER A 95 23.75 -10.69 -4.05
N LEU A 96 22.86 -9.71 -3.88
CA LEU A 96 22.27 -8.98 -5.02
C LEU A 96 23.23 -7.93 -5.56
N SER A 97 23.39 -7.91 -6.89
CA SER A 97 24.09 -6.83 -7.58
C SER A 97 23.34 -5.50 -7.46
N GLU A 98 24.01 -4.38 -7.71
CA GLU A 98 23.38 -3.04 -7.71
C GLU A 98 22.21 -2.96 -8.70
N GLU A 99 22.34 -3.59 -9.87
CA GLU A 99 21.26 -3.71 -10.85
C GLU A 99 20.08 -4.48 -10.28
N GLN A 100 20.31 -5.65 -9.66
CA GLN A 100 19.23 -6.44 -9.04
C GLN A 100 18.56 -5.68 -7.90
N GLN A 101 19.31 -4.90 -7.11
CA GLN A 101 18.72 -4.05 -6.07
C GLN A 101 17.83 -2.96 -6.68
N ALA A 102 18.27 -2.32 -7.77
CA ALA A 102 17.48 -1.33 -8.50
C ALA A 102 16.20 -1.94 -9.12
N THR A 103 16.33 -3.10 -9.77
CA THR A 103 15.18 -3.87 -10.28
C THR A 103 14.24 -4.29 -9.15
N GLY A 104 14.79 -4.73 -8.01
CA GLY A 104 14.02 -5.13 -6.83
C GLY A 104 13.19 -3.98 -6.27
N ARG A 105 13.73 -2.75 -6.30
CA ARG A 105 12.98 -1.54 -5.97
C ARG A 105 11.78 -1.34 -6.90
N ALA A 106 11.96 -1.52 -8.21
CA ALA A 106 10.87 -1.38 -9.18
C ALA A 106 9.79 -2.45 -8.96
N ILE A 107 10.18 -3.72 -8.79
CA ILE A 107 9.26 -4.83 -8.48
C ILE A 107 8.49 -4.54 -7.18
N ARG A 108 9.17 -4.00 -6.17
CA ARG A 108 8.54 -3.68 -4.89
C ARG A 108 7.45 -2.62 -5.07
N LEU A 109 7.71 -1.57 -5.85
CA LEU A 109 6.70 -0.55 -6.12
C LEU A 109 5.54 -1.11 -6.95
N LEU A 110 5.80 -1.95 -7.95
CA LEU A 110 4.73 -2.64 -8.68
C LEU A 110 3.81 -3.43 -7.73
N ALA A 111 4.38 -4.18 -6.80
CA ALA A 111 3.62 -4.98 -5.85
C ALA A 111 2.93 -4.14 -4.74
N GLU A 112 3.67 -3.22 -4.09
CA GLU A 112 3.20 -2.46 -2.93
C GLU A 112 2.38 -1.21 -3.28
N GLU A 113 2.52 -0.67 -4.49
CA GLU A 113 1.76 0.49 -4.97
C GLU A 113 0.71 0.12 -6.01
N SER A 114 0.96 -0.75 -6.99
CA SER A 114 -0.08 -1.08 -7.98
C SER A 114 -1.02 -2.20 -7.48
N VAL A 115 -0.49 -3.41 -7.26
CA VAL A 115 -1.29 -4.58 -6.83
C VAL A 115 -2.01 -4.32 -5.51
N PHE A 116 -1.35 -3.65 -4.56
CA PHE A 116 -1.98 -3.29 -3.29
C PHE A 116 -3.17 -2.32 -3.46
N ARG A 117 -3.12 -1.39 -4.42
CA ARG A 117 -4.23 -0.45 -4.67
C ARG A 117 -5.42 -1.14 -5.33
N VAL A 118 -5.17 -2.12 -6.20
CA VAL A 118 -6.20 -3.04 -6.70
C VAL A 118 -6.86 -3.81 -5.53
N LEU A 119 -6.05 -4.36 -4.62
CA LEU A 119 -6.57 -5.06 -3.44
C LEU A 119 -7.41 -4.14 -2.54
N MET A 120 -6.97 -2.89 -2.35
CA MET A 120 -7.73 -1.88 -1.60
C MET A 120 -9.05 -1.55 -2.29
N TYR A 121 -9.05 -1.38 -3.62
CA TYR A 121 -10.27 -1.14 -4.40
C TYR A 121 -11.26 -2.30 -4.20
N ASN A 122 -10.79 -3.54 -4.36
CA ASN A 122 -11.58 -4.75 -4.12
C ASN A 122 -12.21 -4.75 -2.72
N ARG A 123 -11.43 -4.51 -1.67
CA ARG A 123 -11.91 -4.45 -0.28
C ARG A 123 -12.80 -3.23 0.01
N SER A 124 -12.77 -2.20 -0.82
CA SER A 124 -13.70 -1.08 -0.71
C SER A 124 -15.11 -1.47 -1.20
N LYS A 125 -15.19 -2.33 -2.22
CA LYS A 125 -16.45 -2.77 -2.83
C LYS A 125 -17.01 -4.03 -2.17
N TYR A 126 -16.13 -4.99 -1.88
CA TYR A 126 -16.43 -6.32 -1.40
C TYR A 126 -15.65 -6.65 -0.12
N ASN A 127 -16.28 -6.46 1.05
CA ASN A 127 -15.65 -6.70 2.34
C ASN A 127 -16.52 -7.40 3.39
N ASP A 128 -17.74 -7.82 3.04
CA ASP A 128 -18.64 -8.53 3.95
C ASP A 128 -18.03 -9.83 4.50
N TRP A 129 -17.13 -10.46 3.76
CA TRP A 129 -16.40 -11.65 4.21
C TRP A 129 -15.51 -11.38 5.43
N LEU A 130 -15.07 -10.14 5.67
CA LEU A 130 -14.22 -9.80 6.83
C LEU A 130 -14.90 -10.07 8.18
N ILE A 131 -16.23 -10.11 8.23
CA ILE A 131 -17.00 -10.38 9.46
C ILE A 131 -17.57 -11.81 9.52
N LYS A 132 -17.26 -12.64 8.51
CA LYS A 132 -17.61 -14.06 8.43
C LYS A 132 -16.45 -14.94 8.89
N SER A 133 -16.61 -16.26 8.85
CA SER A 133 -15.58 -17.22 9.27
C SER A 133 -14.32 -17.15 8.40
N GLU A 134 -14.44 -16.74 7.14
CA GLU A 134 -13.34 -16.46 6.22
C GLU A 134 -12.47 -15.27 6.69
N GLY A 135 -13.06 -14.34 7.43
CA GLY A 135 -12.38 -13.17 8.00
C GLY A 135 -12.15 -13.30 9.51
N PHE A 136 -12.61 -12.28 10.25
CA PHE A 136 -12.50 -12.15 11.70
C PHE A 136 -13.74 -12.62 12.48
N GLY A 137 -14.73 -13.19 11.80
CA GLY A 137 -16.06 -13.48 12.37
C GLY A 137 -16.04 -14.41 13.58
N ASP A 138 -15.08 -15.32 13.62
CA ASP A 138 -14.92 -16.30 14.71
C ASP A 138 -14.02 -15.78 15.84
N VAL A 139 -13.21 -14.76 15.58
CA VAL A 139 -12.28 -14.16 16.55
C VAL A 139 -12.92 -13.01 17.32
N VAL A 140 -13.91 -12.34 16.74
CA VAL A 140 -14.61 -11.22 17.36
C VAL A 140 -15.96 -11.69 17.92
N THR A 141 -16.17 -11.54 19.22
CA THR A 141 -17.39 -12.02 19.91
C THR A 141 -18.23 -10.88 20.52
N GLY A 142 -19.48 -11.18 20.88
CA GLY A 142 -20.36 -10.32 21.65
C GLY A 142 -20.67 -8.95 21.03
N LEU A 143 -20.63 -7.89 21.86
CA LEU A 143 -20.92 -6.52 21.43
C LEU A 143 -19.95 -6.01 20.37
N LYS A 144 -18.68 -6.45 20.39
CA LYS A 144 -17.70 -6.08 19.37
C LYS A 144 -18.10 -6.62 18.00
N LYS A 145 -18.62 -7.86 17.92
CA LYS A 145 -19.11 -8.45 16.67
C LYS A 145 -20.27 -7.64 16.10
N LYS A 146 -21.25 -7.28 16.94
CA LYS A 146 -22.41 -6.45 16.54
C LYS A 146 -21.99 -5.05 16.06
N PHE A 147 -21.02 -4.43 16.73
CA PHE A 147 -20.50 -3.13 16.32
C PHE A 147 -19.70 -3.22 15.01
N LEU A 148 -18.81 -4.21 14.89
CA LEU A 148 -18.01 -4.43 13.70
C LEU A 148 -18.90 -4.70 12.48
N SER A 149 -19.94 -5.52 12.62
CA SER A 149 -20.84 -5.86 11.52
C SER A 149 -21.72 -4.70 11.06
N LYS A 150 -22.32 -3.92 11.99
CA LYS A 150 -23.25 -2.84 11.62
C LYS A 150 -22.58 -1.50 11.30
N VAL A 151 -21.51 -1.17 12.02
CA VAL A 151 -20.88 0.17 11.98
C VAL A 151 -19.46 0.08 11.43
N GLY A 152 -18.66 -0.85 11.97
CA GLY A 152 -17.25 -0.99 11.61
C GLY A 152 -17.04 -1.22 10.11
N LEU A 153 -17.82 -2.11 9.52
CA LEU A 153 -17.71 -2.45 8.10
C LEU A 153 -18.11 -1.27 7.19
N LYS A 154 -19.18 -0.55 7.52
CA LYS A 154 -19.61 0.65 6.79
C LYS A 154 -18.57 1.77 6.88
N MET A 155 -17.95 1.95 8.05
CA MET A 155 -16.86 2.90 8.24
C MET A 155 -15.61 2.49 7.46
N LEU A 156 -15.24 1.21 7.48
CA LEU A 156 -14.12 0.67 6.73
C LEU A 156 -14.32 0.86 5.22
N LYS A 157 -15.50 0.49 4.70
CA LYS A 157 -15.89 0.71 3.31
C LYS A 157 -15.69 2.16 2.89
N ARG A 158 -16.32 3.10 3.58
CA ARG A 158 -16.20 4.54 3.28
C ARG A 158 -14.75 5.04 3.32
N LYS A 159 -13.98 4.57 4.32
CA LYS A 159 -12.57 4.94 4.45
C LYS A 159 -11.72 4.41 3.28
N LEU A 160 -11.93 3.16 2.88
CA LEU A 160 -11.24 2.56 1.74
C LEU A 160 -11.65 3.21 0.42
N GLU A 161 -12.95 3.45 0.21
CA GLU A 161 -13.46 4.18 -0.96
C GLU A 161 -12.82 5.56 -1.06
N SER A 162 -12.81 6.34 0.02
CA SER A 162 -12.18 7.66 0.06
C SER A 162 -10.68 7.61 -0.27
N LYS A 163 -9.94 6.62 0.26
CA LYS A 163 -8.53 6.42 -0.09
C LYS A 163 -8.34 6.04 -1.56
N CYS A 164 -9.19 5.18 -2.09
CA CYS A 164 -9.15 4.80 -3.51
C CYS A 164 -9.44 6.00 -4.41
N GLN A 165 -10.39 6.87 -4.04
CA GLN A 165 -10.68 8.11 -4.76
C GLN A 165 -9.49 9.09 -4.71
N ALA A 166 -8.90 9.30 -3.53
CA ALA A 166 -7.73 10.17 -3.39
C ALA A 166 -6.55 9.69 -4.26
N HIS A 167 -6.31 8.38 -4.31
CA HIS A 167 -5.27 7.79 -5.16
C HIS A 167 -5.59 7.85 -6.66
N GLY A 168 -6.87 7.85 -7.03
CA GLY A 168 -7.33 7.78 -8.41
C GLY A 168 -7.67 6.38 -8.92
N ILE A 169 -7.26 5.31 -8.24
CA ILE A 169 -7.71 3.95 -8.60
C ILE A 169 -9.24 3.83 -8.50
N GLY A 170 -9.85 4.56 -7.55
CA GLY A 170 -11.30 4.60 -7.36
C GLY A 170 -12.08 5.33 -8.45
N ARG A 171 -11.40 6.01 -9.38
CA ARG A 171 -12.04 6.65 -10.55
C ARG A 171 -12.33 5.66 -11.68
N ASN A 172 -11.67 4.49 -11.65
CA ASN A 172 -11.84 3.42 -12.63
C ASN A 172 -13.08 2.57 -12.32
N LYS A 173 -13.61 1.93 -13.36
CA LYS A 173 -14.63 0.88 -13.31
C LYS A 173 -13.99 -0.45 -12.88
N GLU A 174 -14.83 -1.40 -12.46
CA GLU A 174 -14.36 -2.70 -11.96
C GLU A 174 -13.53 -3.46 -13.00
N HIS A 175 -13.95 -3.49 -14.26
CA HIS A 175 -13.18 -4.16 -15.33
C HIS A 175 -11.85 -3.46 -15.64
N GLU A 176 -11.78 -2.13 -15.56
CA GLU A 176 -10.53 -1.38 -15.77
C GLU A 176 -9.52 -1.70 -14.65
N VAL A 177 -9.99 -1.81 -13.40
CA VAL A 177 -9.15 -2.23 -12.27
C VAL A 177 -8.70 -3.70 -12.40
N GLU A 178 -9.56 -4.57 -12.94
CA GLU A 178 -9.20 -5.95 -13.26
C GLU A 178 -8.12 -6.03 -14.35
N GLU A 179 -8.20 -5.22 -15.41
CA GLU A 179 -7.15 -5.19 -16.45
C GLU A 179 -5.82 -4.65 -15.92
N ILE A 180 -5.83 -3.66 -15.01
CA ILE A 180 -4.62 -3.22 -14.29
C ILE A 180 -3.99 -4.41 -13.54
N LEU A 181 -4.80 -5.18 -12.79
CA LEU A 181 -4.30 -6.36 -12.08
C LEU A 181 -3.70 -7.40 -13.02
N LYS A 182 -4.36 -7.70 -14.13
CA LYS A 182 -3.86 -8.65 -15.13
C LYS A 182 -2.54 -8.18 -15.74
N GLY A 183 -2.40 -6.88 -16.00
CA GLY A 183 -1.16 -6.26 -16.45
C GLY A 183 -0.03 -6.43 -15.42
N ASP A 184 -0.30 -6.11 -14.16
CA ASP A 184 0.67 -6.27 -13.06
C ASP A 184 1.09 -7.73 -12.87
N LEU A 185 0.14 -8.68 -12.93
CA LEU A 185 0.40 -10.11 -12.85
C LEU A 185 1.27 -10.59 -14.01
N LYS A 186 0.98 -10.17 -15.25
CA LYS A 186 1.80 -10.50 -16.42
C LYS A 186 3.22 -9.95 -16.27
N ALA A 187 3.37 -8.70 -15.83
CA ALA A 187 4.69 -8.11 -15.59
C ALA A 187 5.49 -8.89 -14.54
N LEU A 188 4.87 -9.21 -13.39
CA LEU A 188 5.51 -10.02 -12.35
C LEU A 188 5.85 -11.43 -12.84
N SER A 189 5.00 -12.05 -13.65
CA SER A 189 5.24 -13.36 -14.27
C SER A 189 6.46 -13.34 -15.19
N VAL A 190 6.57 -12.33 -16.07
CA VAL A 190 7.75 -12.16 -16.95
C VAL A 190 9.01 -11.92 -16.13
N LEU A 191 8.93 -11.10 -15.08
CA LEU A 191 10.07 -10.82 -14.20
C LEU A 191 10.53 -12.07 -13.41
N LEU A 192 9.60 -12.91 -12.96
CA LEU A 192 9.91 -14.20 -12.34
C LEU A 192 10.50 -15.18 -13.38
N ALA A 193 9.92 -15.22 -14.58
CA ALA A 193 10.28 -16.17 -15.64
C ALA A 193 10.28 -17.62 -15.13
N GLU A 194 11.33 -18.39 -15.45
CA GLU A 194 11.52 -19.78 -15.02
C GLU A 194 12.28 -19.90 -13.68
N LYS A 195 12.58 -18.78 -13.01
CA LYS A 195 13.37 -18.76 -11.78
C LYS A 195 12.54 -19.25 -10.60
N GLN A 196 13.19 -19.85 -9.60
CA GLN A 196 12.51 -20.25 -8.35
C GLN A 196 12.01 -19.02 -7.56
N TYR A 197 12.84 -17.97 -7.54
CA TYR A 197 12.63 -16.68 -6.90
C TYR A 197 13.04 -15.55 -7.87
N PHE A 198 12.66 -14.31 -7.58
CA PHE A 198 12.81 -13.19 -8.52
C PHE A 198 14.27 -12.92 -8.95
N PHE A 199 15.26 -13.27 -8.12
CA PHE A 199 16.68 -13.13 -8.43
C PHE A 199 17.46 -14.45 -8.50
N GLY A 200 16.77 -15.57 -8.74
CA GLY A 200 17.38 -16.88 -8.98
C GLY A 200 16.90 -17.92 -7.97
N ASP A 201 17.84 -18.68 -7.39
CA ASP A 201 17.53 -19.82 -6.53
C ASP A 201 17.47 -19.48 -5.04
N LYS A 202 17.92 -18.28 -4.65
CA LYS A 202 17.91 -17.83 -3.26
C LYS A 202 16.71 -16.93 -3.01
N PHE A 203 15.99 -17.19 -1.92
CA PHE A 203 14.92 -16.33 -1.44
C PHE A 203 15.47 -15.00 -0.92
N THR A 204 14.80 -13.91 -1.29
CA THR A 204 15.18 -12.54 -0.97
C THR A 204 14.01 -11.76 -0.37
N THR A 205 14.26 -10.53 0.07
CA THR A 205 13.21 -9.63 0.59
C THR A 205 12.15 -9.31 -0.47
N ILE A 206 12.52 -9.28 -1.75
CA ILE A 206 11.54 -9.01 -2.81
C ILE A 206 10.54 -10.17 -2.96
N ASP A 207 10.98 -11.41 -2.75
CA ASP A 207 10.11 -12.58 -2.79
C ASP A 207 9.08 -12.55 -1.65
N ALA A 208 9.51 -12.22 -0.43
CA ALA A 208 8.60 -12.00 0.70
C ALA A 208 7.56 -10.90 0.40
N THR A 209 7.99 -9.86 -0.32
CA THR A 209 7.14 -8.73 -0.71
C THR A 209 6.07 -9.14 -1.71
N VAL A 210 6.48 -9.77 -2.81
CA VAL A 210 5.56 -10.19 -3.88
C VAL A 210 4.61 -11.26 -3.33
N PHE A 211 5.12 -12.24 -2.57
CA PHE A 211 4.30 -13.24 -1.90
C PHE A 211 3.24 -12.59 -1.00
N GLY A 212 3.64 -11.62 -0.17
CA GLY A 212 2.72 -10.92 0.74
C GLY A 212 1.52 -10.31 0.02
N GLN A 213 1.73 -9.74 -1.17
CA GLN A 213 0.67 -9.14 -1.99
C GLN A 213 -0.14 -10.19 -2.75
N LEU A 214 0.53 -11.07 -3.51
CA LEU A 214 -0.14 -12.05 -4.37
C LEU A 214 -0.92 -13.09 -3.56
N ALA A 215 -0.46 -13.47 -2.37
CA ALA A 215 -1.21 -14.35 -1.49
C ALA A 215 -2.56 -13.72 -1.06
N GLN A 216 -2.67 -12.40 -0.95
CA GLN A 216 -3.97 -11.76 -0.69
C GLN A 216 -4.90 -11.92 -1.89
N ILE A 217 -4.40 -11.67 -3.10
CA ILE A 217 -5.17 -11.85 -4.34
C ILE A 217 -5.61 -13.31 -4.49
N TYR A 218 -4.71 -14.26 -4.20
CA TYR A 218 -4.94 -15.69 -4.43
C TYR A 218 -5.76 -16.40 -3.35
N TYR A 219 -5.61 -16.07 -2.07
CA TYR A 219 -6.31 -16.79 -0.99
C TYR A 219 -7.50 -16.04 -0.38
N THR A 220 -7.65 -14.73 -0.61
CA THR A 220 -8.78 -13.98 -0.04
C THR A 220 -9.92 -13.81 -1.03
N PRO A 221 -11.17 -13.67 -0.53
CA PRO A 221 -12.30 -13.28 -1.37
C PRO A 221 -12.10 -11.87 -1.97
N ILE A 222 -12.18 -11.77 -3.30
CA ILE A 222 -12.10 -10.53 -4.09
C ILE A 222 -13.23 -10.50 -5.13
N LEU A 223 -13.44 -9.37 -5.81
CA LEU A 223 -14.36 -9.31 -6.95
C LEU A 223 -13.85 -10.21 -8.08
N ASN A 224 -14.76 -10.84 -8.81
CA ASN A 224 -14.47 -11.74 -9.94
C ASN A 224 -13.40 -12.80 -9.61
N LYS A 225 -13.43 -13.32 -8.37
CA LYS A 225 -12.40 -14.21 -7.83
C LYS A 225 -12.07 -15.38 -8.75
N GLU A 226 -13.09 -16.05 -9.25
CA GLU A 226 -12.97 -17.23 -10.10
C GLU A 226 -12.27 -16.89 -11.42
N ALA A 227 -12.60 -15.74 -12.03
CA ALA A 227 -11.96 -15.28 -13.26
C ALA A 227 -10.50 -14.87 -13.04
N ILE A 228 -10.20 -14.16 -11.94
CA ILE A 228 -8.82 -13.78 -11.60
C ILE A 228 -7.96 -15.02 -11.32
N VAL A 229 -8.47 -15.99 -10.54
CA VAL A 229 -7.73 -17.22 -10.26
C VAL A 229 -7.52 -18.02 -11.53
N LYS A 230 -8.55 -18.15 -12.38
CA LYS A 230 -8.40 -18.81 -13.67
C LYS A 230 -7.34 -18.14 -14.54
N PHE A 231 -7.35 -16.81 -14.64
CA PHE A 231 -6.30 -16.07 -15.35
C PHE A 231 -4.92 -16.33 -14.74
N MET A 232 -4.81 -16.36 -13.42
CA MET A 232 -3.54 -16.66 -12.77
C MET A 232 -3.03 -18.07 -13.10
N ASP A 233 -3.92 -19.06 -13.05
CA ASP A 233 -3.60 -20.46 -13.33
C ASP A 233 -3.27 -20.70 -14.81
N ASP A 234 -3.93 -20.00 -15.75
CA ASP A 234 -3.76 -20.18 -17.19
C ASP A 234 -2.61 -19.34 -17.79
N GLU A 235 -2.47 -18.07 -17.37
CA GLU A 235 -1.59 -17.08 -18.03
C GLU A 235 -0.34 -16.73 -17.20
N THR A 236 -0.34 -17.02 -15.90
CA THR A 236 0.76 -16.70 -14.98
C THR A 236 1.04 -17.85 -14.02
N THR A 237 1.02 -19.08 -14.53
CA THR A 237 1.13 -20.31 -13.72
C THR A 237 2.37 -20.31 -12.83
N ASN A 238 3.49 -19.77 -13.31
CA ASN A 238 4.73 -19.61 -12.54
C ASN A 238 4.54 -18.76 -11.26
N LEU A 239 3.66 -17.75 -11.27
CA LEU A 239 3.31 -16.99 -10.06
C LEU A 239 2.52 -17.82 -9.07
N VAL A 240 1.59 -18.66 -9.54
CA VAL A 240 0.83 -19.57 -8.68
C VAL A 240 1.76 -20.59 -8.02
N GLU A 241 2.68 -21.15 -8.80
CA GLU A 241 3.72 -22.05 -8.28
C GLU A 241 4.63 -21.34 -7.27
N PHE A 242 5.04 -20.10 -7.54
CA PHE A 242 5.79 -19.28 -6.60
C PHE A 242 5.03 -19.06 -5.28
N ILE A 243 3.74 -18.72 -5.32
CA ILE A 243 2.92 -18.55 -4.10
C ILE A 243 2.90 -19.85 -3.29
N LYS A 244 2.68 -21.00 -3.95
CA LYS A 244 2.66 -22.32 -3.29
C LYS A 244 4.03 -22.65 -2.69
N ARG A 245 5.12 -22.46 -3.44
CA ARG A 245 6.50 -22.71 -3.01
C ARG A 245 6.87 -21.91 -1.76
N VAL A 246 6.56 -20.61 -1.73
CA VAL A 246 6.83 -19.75 -0.56
C VAL A 246 5.96 -20.14 0.63
N LYS A 247 4.68 -20.49 0.40
CA LYS A 247 3.81 -21.02 1.46
C LYS A 247 4.38 -22.32 2.05
N GLU A 248 4.78 -23.28 1.22
CA GLU A 248 5.34 -24.56 1.66
C GLU A 248 6.66 -24.39 2.42
N ALA A 249 7.55 -23.52 1.94
CA ALA A 249 8.86 -23.32 2.54
C ALA A 249 8.81 -22.60 3.89
N TYR A 250 7.91 -21.62 4.07
CA TYR A 250 7.93 -20.73 5.24
C TYR A 250 6.68 -20.82 6.12
N TRP A 251 5.62 -21.46 5.66
CA TRP A 251 4.33 -21.54 6.35
C TRP A 251 3.79 -22.96 6.43
N SER A 252 4.63 -23.90 6.87
CA SER A 252 4.21 -25.29 7.13
C SER A 252 3.04 -25.41 8.13
N ASP A 253 2.85 -24.38 8.95
CA ASP A 253 1.80 -24.22 9.95
C ASP A 253 0.57 -23.43 9.47
N TRP A 254 0.50 -23.08 8.17
CA TRP A 254 -0.56 -22.22 7.61
C TRP A 254 -1.97 -22.72 7.95
N ASP A 255 -2.27 -23.98 7.67
CA ASP A 255 -3.63 -24.52 7.85
C ASP A 255 -3.98 -24.67 9.34
N GLU A 256 -3.01 -24.93 10.21
CA GLU A 256 -3.22 -24.94 11.65
C GLU A 256 -3.48 -23.53 12.20
N LEU A 257 -2.77 -22.51 11.71
CA LEU A 257 -3.03 -21.10 12.03
C LEU A 257 -4.44 -20.68 11.60
N LEU A 258 -4.88 -21.13 10.42
CA LEU A 258 -6.26 -20.92 9.98
C LEU A 258 -7.21 -21.67 10.93
N LYS A 259 -7.03 -22.96 11.19
CA LYS A 259 -7.97 -23.71 12.03
C LYS A 259 -8.10 -23.14 13.46
N THR A 260 -6.98 -22.81 14.09
CA THR A 260 -6.92 -22.45 15.52
C THR A 260 -7.11 -20.96 15.78
N LYS A 261 -6.81 -20.11 14.79
CA LYS A 261 -6.79 -18.63 14.89
C LYS A 261 -5.87 -18.07 15.99
N LYS A 262 -4.99 -18.89 16.58
CA LYS A 262 -4.01 -18.44 17.59
C LYS A 262 -2.96 -17.54 16.94
N GLN A 263 -2.44 -16.55 17.67
CA GLN A 263 -1.36 -15.72 17.13
C GLN A 263 -0.05 -16.50 17.05
N ASN A 264 0.20 -17.32 18.07
CA ASN A 264 1.34 -18.23 18.17
C ASN A 264 0.81 -19.62 18.54
N LEU A 265 1.29 -20.67 17.88
CA LEU A 265 0.80 -22.03 18.12
C LEU A 265 1.33 -22.63 19.42
N THR A 266 2.61 -22.36 19.72
CA THR A 266 3.36 -22.91 20.86
C THR A 266 3.30 -22.03 22.11
N ASP A 267 3.20 -20.72 21.94
CA ASP A 267 3.22 -19.75 23.05
C ASP A 267 1.82 -19.20 23.34
N PRO A 268 1.50 -18.91 24.60
CA PRO A 268 0.24 -18.25 24.94
C PRO A 268 0.18 -16.85 24.30
N ASP A 269 -1.00 -16.51 23.77
CA ASP A 269 -1.24 -15.19 23.17
C ASP A 269 -0.99 -14.07 24.19
N VAL A 270 -0.22 -13.05 23.77
CA VAL A 270 0.11 -11.91 24.62
C VAL A 270 -1.15 -11.06 24.87
N PRO A 271 -1.63 -10.92 26.12
CA PRO A 271 -2.82 -10.16 26.42
C PRO A 271 -2.55 -8.66 26.27
N VAL A 272 -3.29 -8.01 25.36
CA VAL A 272 -3.15 -6.58 25.14
C VAL A 272 -4.17 -5.78 25.97
N LYS A 273 -3.67 -5.04 26.98
CA LYS A 273 -4.50 -4.14 27.80
C LYS A 273 -4.79 -2.84 27.05
N VAL A 274 -5.99 -2.70 26.49
CA VAL A 274 -6.47 -1.43 25.94
C VAL A 274 -6.82 -0.49 27.10
N LYS A 275 -6.00 0.55 27.35
CA LYS A 275 -6.43 1.64 28.26
C LYS A 275 -7.61 2.37 27.61
N LYS A 276 -8.77 2.38 28.27
CA LYS A 276 -9.85 3.33 27.95
C LYS A 276 -9.30 4.73 28.25
N GLU A 277 -8.95 5.49 27.22
CA GLU A 277 -8.76 6.93 27.40
C GLU A 277 -10.09 7.51 27.91
N LYS A 278 -10.09 8.09 29.11
CA LYS A 278 -11.22 8.87 29.61
C LYS A 278 -11.35 10.05 28.64
N LYS A 279 -12.44 10.08 27.85
CA LYS A 279 -12.80 11.28 27.09
C LYS A 279 -12.83 12.47 28.06
N PRO A 280 -12.18 13.61 27.75
CA PRO A 280 -12.39 14.83 28.53
C PRO A 280 -13.89 15.18 28.47
N LYS A 281 -14.47 15.52 29.63
CA LYS A 281 -15.83 16.05 29.71
C LYS A 281 -15.88 17.30 28.83
N LYS A 282 -16.72 17.28 27.78
CA LYS A 282 -17.03 18.49 27.01
C LYS A 282 -17.78 19.46 27.94
N GLU A 283 -17.11 20.51 28.37
CA GLU A 283 -17.82 21.75 28.72
C GLU A 283 -18.40 22.34 27.42
N LYS A 284 -19.68 22.69 27.48
CA LYS A 284 -20.38 23.37 26.38
C LYS A 284 -19.90 24.82 26.36
N SER A 285 -19.05 25.20 25.41
CA SER A 285 -18.94 26.60 24.95
C SER A 285 -19.37 26.70 23.49
N LYS A 286 -19.99 27.84 23.18
CA LYS A 286 -20.79 28.13 21.99
C LYS A 286 -19.99 28.06 20.69
N LYS A 287 -20.70 27.72 19.60
CA LYS A 287 -20.28 27.83 18.20
C LYS A 287 -19.77 29.23 17.88
N GLU A 288 -18.59 29.31 17.26
CA GLU A 288 -18.26 30.29 16.24
C GLU A 288 -17.50 29.58 15.11
N ASP A 289 -18.00 29.75 13.89
CA ASP A 289 -17.43 29.19 12.67
C ASP A 289 -16.15 29.95 12.31
N LYS A 290 -15.00 29.25 12.21
CA LYS A 290 -13.89 29.66 11.35
C LYS A 290 -13.27 28.46 10.65
N LYS A 291 -13.18 28.64 9.33
CA LYS A 291 -12.67 27.78 8.26
C LYS A 291 -11.16 27.98 8.16
N ILE A 292 -10.35 26.92 8.33
CA ILE A 292 -8.91 26.85 7.99
C ILE A 292 -8.67 25.37 7.62
N LEU A 293 -8.73 24.98 6.34
CA LEU A 293 -7.65 24.96 5.34
C LEU A 293 -6.34 24.34 5.81
N VAL A 294 -5.96 23.31 5.06
CA VAL A 294 -4.71 22.57 5.12
C VAL A 294 -3.64 23.49 4.54
N GLU A 295 -2.53 23.67 5.27
CA GLU A 295 -1.29 24.21 4.69
C GLU A 295 -0.21 23.14 4.79
N ASP A 296 0.19 22.66 3.63
CA ASP A 296 1.48 22.04 3.36
C ASP A 296 2.55 23.14 3.33
N THR A 297 3.73 22.82 3.83
CA THR A 297 4.92 23.66 3.85
C THR A 297 5.62 23.70 2.50
N ASP A 298 6.05 24.89 2.04
CA ASP A 298 7.34 25.04 1.34
C ASP A 298 7.93 26.47 1.47
N GLY A 299 9.26 26.52 1.65
CA GLY A 299 10.16 27.50 1.05
C GLY A 299 10.22 28.97 1.52
N GLY A 300 11.18 29.27 2.42
CA GLY A 300 12.25 30.26 2.16
C GLY A 300 12.01 31.77 2.36
N LYS A 301 12.77 32.34 3.32
CA LYS A 301 13.40 33.70 3.41
C LYS A 301 12.70 34.89 2.74
N GLU A 302 12.53 36.06 3.36
CA GLU A 302 13.55 36.86 4.04
C GLU A 302 12.87 38.02 4.82
N GLU A 303 13.48 38.48 5.91
CA GLU A 303 13.02 39.66 6.67
C GLU A 303 13.32 40.96 5.92
N THR A 304 12.44 41.96 6.00
CA THR A 304 12.85 43.35 6.27
C THR A 304 11.68 44.25 6.70
N LYS A 305 11.96 45.05 7.72
CA LYS A 305 11.11 46.10 8.32
C LYS A 305 10.91 47.28 7.37
N GLY A 306 9.80 48.01 7.53
CA GLY A 306 9.68 49.37 7.01
C GLY A 306 8.26 49.93 7.11
N GLU A 307 8.02 50.78 8.11
CA GLU A 307 6.88 51.69 8.20
C GLU A 307 6.95 52.80 7.13
N GLU A 308 5.82 53.51 7.00
CA GLU A 308 5.64 54.89 6.51
C GLU A 308 5.04 55.15 5.10
N SER A 309 3.77 55.54 5.18
CA SER A 309 3.16 56.79 4.68
C SER A 309 3.04 57.09 3.17
N LYS A 310 1.75 57.17 2.76
CA LYS A 310 1.08 58.26 2.02
C LYS A 310 1.95 59.19 1.14
N THR A 311 1.63 59.30 -0.16
CA THR A 311 0.72 60.33 -0.70
C THR A 311 0.54 60.19 -2.23
N ASP A 312 -0.64 60.59 -2.67
CA ASP A 312 -1.17 60.63 -4.04
C ASP A 312 -0.46 61.62 -4.98
N GLU A 313 -0.30 61.29 -6.27
CA GLU A 313 -1.01 61.91 -7.42
C GLU A 313 -0.32 61.66 -8.78
N LYS A 314 -1.17 61.30 -9.76
CA LYS A 314 -1.14 61.64 -11.22
C LYS A 314 0.00 61.18 -12.16
N LYS A 315 -0.50 60.40 -13.15
CA LYS A 315 -0.37 60.50 -14.62
C LYS A 315 0.90 59.97 -15.33
N GLU A 316 0.57 59.28 -16.42
CA GLU A 316 1.34 59.01 -17.65
C GLU A 316 2.48 57.98 -17.55
N SER A 317 2.19 56.76 -17.99
CA SER A 317 2.57 56.34 -19.36
C SER A 317 2.09 54.91 -19.63
N GLU A 318 1.13 54.79 -20.55
CA GLU A 318 1.00 53.58 -21.37
C GLU A 318 2.29 53.47 -22.19
N LYS A 319 3.12 52.47 -21.89
CA LYS A 319 3.92 51.73 -22.85
C LYS A 319 4.56 50.54 -22.12
N ASP A 320 4.54 49.42 -22.84
CA ASP A 320 5.25 48.17 -22.54
C ASP A 320 4.63 47.26 -21.48
N GLU A 321 3.53 46.60 -21.86
CA GLU A 321 3.35 45.15 -21.62
C GLU A 321 2.25 44.60 -22.56
N LYS A 322 2.52 44.73 -23.86
CA LYS A 322 1.93 43.91 -24.93
C LYS A 322 3.08 43.13 -25.54
N LYS A 323 3.45 42.04 -24.87
CA LYS A 323 4.48 41.00 -25.15
C LYS A 323 4.55 40.24 -23.83
N ASP A 324 3.72 39.24 -23.56
CA ASP A 324 3.93 37.87 -24.03
C ASP A 324 2.66 37.04 -23.80
N ALA A 325 1.57 37.42 -24.49
CA ALA A 325 0.32 36.64 -24.52
C ALA A 325 -0.14 36.33 -25.96
N GLU A 326 0.77 36.43 -26.94
CA GLU A 326 0.48 36.23 -28.37
C GLU A 326 1.47 35.22 -29.01
N ALA A 327 2.00 34.28 -28.22
CA ALA A 327 2.98 33.28 -28.65
C ALA A 327 2.54 31.81 -28.45
N ALA A 328 1.31 31.55 -28.00
CA ALA A 328 0.82 30.18 -27.77
C ALA A 328 -0.41 29.78 -28.61
N GLU A 329 -1.03 30.71 -29.36
CA GLU A 329 -2.17 30.41 -30.23
C GLU A 329 -1.84 30.34 -31.73
N ASN A 330 -0.62 30.68 -32.15
CA ASN A 330 -0.20 30.59 -33.55
C ASN A 330 0.57 29.30 -33.90
N ASP A 331 0.89 28.44 -32.93
CA ASP A 331 1.70 27.22 -33.18
C ASP A 331 0.85 25.94 -33.32
N THR A 332 -0.47 26.06 -33.21
CA THR A 332 -1.42 24.94 -33.43
C THR A 332 -2.21 25.05 -34.73
N GLN A 333 -2.04 26.15 -35.48
CA GLN A 333 -2.66 26.35 -36.79
C GLN A 333 -1.69 25.96 -37.93
N THR A 334 -0.38 26.16 -37.77
CA THR A 334 0.65 25.87 -38.80
C THR A 334 0.91 24.38 -39.02
N SER A 335 0.75 23.54 -37.99
CA SER A 335 0.96 22.08 -38.11
C SER A 335 -0.23 21.32 -38.72
N LYS A 336 -1.38 22.00 -38.95
CA LYS A 336 -2.57 21.41 -39.60
C LYS A 336 -2.69 21.77 -41.08
N ASP A 337 -2.02 22.83 -41.52
CA ASP A 337 -1.98 23.21 -42.94
C ASP A 337 -0.80 22.55 -43.69
N GLU A 338 0.34 22.24 -43.04
CA GLU A 338 1.43 21.50 -43.69
C GLU A 338 1.07 20.04 -44.01
N VAL A 339 0.31 19.35 -43.15
CA VAL A 339 -0.14 17.96 -43.37
C VAL A 339 -1.21 17.86 -44.47
N LYS A 340 -1.92 18.96 -44.79
CA LYS A 340 -2.91 18.99 -45.87
C LYS A 340 -2.31 19.26 -47.24
N THR A 341 -1.14 19.88 -47.34
CA THR A 341 -0.44 20.08 -48.62
C THR A 341 0.33 18.85 -49.08
N GLU A 342 0.89 18.03 -48.19
CA GLU A 342 1.59 16.80 -48.60
C GLU A 342 0.64 15.72 -49.15
N VAL A 343 -0.58 15.59 -48.61
CA VAL A 343 -1.56 14.59 -49.08
C VAL A 343 -2.13 14.92 -50.47
N VAL A 344 -2.15 16.20 -50.87
CA VAL A 344 -2.70 16.64 -52.17
C VAL A 344 -1.64 16.62 -53.29
N GLU A 345 -0.34 16.63 -52.96
CA GLU A 345 0.73 16.48 -53.95
C GLU A 345 1.03 15.02 -54.33
N ASP A 346 0.81 14.07 -53.43
CA ASP A 346 0.97 12.64 -53.74
C ASP A 346 -0.21 12.07 -54.56
N GLU A 347 -1.45 12.48 -54.31
CA GLU A 347 -2.60 12.06 -55.15
C GLU A 347 -2.52 12.60 -56.59
N LYS A 348 -1.89 13.75 -56.82
CA LYS A 348 -1.67 14.31 -58.17
C LYS A 348 -0.49 13.69 -58.94
N LYS A 349 0.39 12.95 -58.26
CA LYS A 349 1.49 12.22 -58.92
C LYS A 349 1.09 10.81 -59.36
N GLU A 350 0.14 10.17 -58.68
CA GLU A 350 -0.40 8.88 -59.14
C GLU A 350 -1.35 9.01 -60.33
N GLU A 351 -2.11 10.11 -60.44
CA GLU A 351 -3.06 10.31 -61.57
C GLU A 351 -2.38 10.71 -62.90
N LYS A 352 -1.08 11.06 -62.89
CA LYS A 352 -0.27 11.36 -64.10
C LYS A 352 0.63 10.21 -64.56
N ALA A 353 0.60 9.07 -63.88
CA ALA A 353 1.37 7.89 -64.25
C ALA A 353 0.52 6.78 -64.93
N SER A 354 -0.76 7.06 -65.20
CA SER A 354 -1.73 6.10 -65.77
C SER A 354 -2.47 6.60 -67.03
N GLU A 355 -1.95 7.61 -67.73
CA GLU A 355 -2.38 7.98 -69.10
C GLU A 355 -1.23 7.87 -70.12
#